data_AF-A0A8H7RPE1-F1
#
_entry.id   AF-A0A8H7RPE1-F1
#
_cell.length_a   1.000
_cell.length_b   1.000
_cell.length_c   1.000
_cell.angle_alpha   90.00
_cell.angle_beta   90.00
_cell.angle_gamma   90.00
#
_symmetry.space_group_name_H-M   'P 1'
#
loop_
_entity.id
_entity.type
_entity.pdbx_description
1 polymer ?
#
loop_
_entity_poly.entity_id
_entity_poly.type
_entity_poly.pdbx_seq_one_letter_code
_entity_poly.pdbx_strand_id
1 'polypeptide(L)'
;MSMATSSCTFIPTSPPQERQLDGESSDDENNNNDEDDEDDNENVNDDDNNGDHLPDGIIELQNGDGFIKRRKSPKVICFCGYRLAQAPLDYYQELVMLYLPWRDEEIDVLLVDCETTFRRNQEAILANHREFTTFDDATLMKALEMSKEINPLDKYELDEMQNEQYVDVMGEAGAYEHVPYQEMIVHPERLDNDEYEALIVW
;
A
#
# COMPACT_ATOMS: atom_id res chain seq x y z
N MET A 1 -14.39 11.54 75.81
CA MET A 1 -14.18 12.13 74.47
C MET A 1 -14.53 11.08 73.43
N SER A 2 -15.20 11.50 72.37
CA SER A 2 -16.04 10.71 71.45
C SER A 2 -15.28 9.65 70.64
N MET A 3 -15.97 8.57 70.33
CA MET A 3 -15.51 7.45 69.50
C MET A 3 -15.57 7.77 68.00
N ALA A 4 -14.68 7.16 67.22
CA ALA A 4 -14.96 6.77 65.83
C ALA A 4 -14.08 5.55 65.46
N THR A 5 -14.71 4.37 65.48
CA THR A 5 -14.19 3.13 64.91
C THR A 5 -14.45 3.15 63.40
N SER A 6 -13.40 3.14 62.59
CA SER A 6 -13.55 3.13 61.13
C SER A 6 -13.80 1.70 60.63
N SER A 7 -15.00 1.52 60.09
CA SER A 7 -15.53 0.27 59.52
C SER A 7 -14.76 -0.13 58.26
N CYS A 8 -14.29 -1.38 58.23
CA CYS A 8 -13.74 -2.04 57.05
C CYS A 8 -14.85 -2.92 56.45
N THR A 9 -15.35 -2.57 55.27
CA THR A 9 -16.33 -3.38 54.53
C THR A 9 -15.63 -4.21 53.47
N PHE A 10 -15.54 -5.51 53.74
CA PHE A 10 -15.20 -6.58 52.82
C PHE A 10 -16.38 -6.81 51.87
N ILE A 11 -16.18 -6.64 50.56
CA ILE A 11 -17.16 -7.04 49.54
C ILE A 11 -16.62 -8.29 48.86
N PRO A 12 -17.17 -9.48 49.13
CA PRO A 12 -16.96 -10.67 48.33
C PRO A 12 -17.96 -10.68 47.18
N THR A 13 -17.50 -10.50 45.95
CA THR A 13 -18.30 -10.80 44.76
C THR A 13 -18.10 -12.25 44.36
N SER A 14 -19.20 -13.00 44.42
CA SER A 14 -19.35 -14.43 44.15
C SER A 14 -18.90 -14.86 42.74
N PRO A 15 -18.60 -16.16 42.53
CA PRO A 15 -18.17 -16.71 41.25
C PRO A 15 -19.33 -16.83 40.25
N PRO A 16 -19.05 -16.88 38.93
CA PRO A 16 -20.09 -17.08 37.92
C PRO A 16 -20.68 -18.50 38.05
N GLN A 17 -22.01 -18.57 38.08
CA GLN A 17 -22.76 -19.83 38.16
C GLN A 17 -22.65 -20.62 36.85
N GLU A 18 -22.36 -21.91 36.99
CA GLU A 18 -22.41 -22.93 35.96
C GLU A 18 -23.81 -22.96 35.33
N ARG A 19 -23.90 -22.75 34.02
CA ARG A 19 -25.11 -23.04 33.25
C ARG A 19 -25.10 -24.50 32.83
N GLN A 20 -26.22 -25.14 33.13
CA GLN A 20 -26.52 -26.55 32.90
C GLN A 20 -26.49 -26.88 31.40
N LEU A 21 -25.99 -28.08 31.11
CA LEU A 21 -26.02 -28.74 29.80
C LEU A 21 -27.33 -29.52 29.71
N ASP A 22 -28.24 -29.06 28.86
CA ASP A 22 -29.41 -29.80 28.41
C ASP A 22 -29.26 -29.91 26.90
N GLY A 23 -28.97 -31.13 26.44
CA GLY A 23 -28.93 -31.47 25.04
C GLY A 23 -30.33 -31.78 24.54
N GLU A 24 -30.66 -31.24 23.37
CA GLU A 24 -31.56 -31.89 22.42
C GLU A 24 -31.18 -31.49 20.99
N SER A 25 -31.28 -32.51 20.13
CA SER A 25 -30.85 -32.62 18.76
C SER A 25 -31.75 -31.83 17.80
N SER A 26 -31.14 -31.13 16.84
CA SER A 26 -31.73 -30.92 15.51
C SER A 26 -30.63 -30.58 14.51
N ASP A 27 -30.41 -31.50 13.57
CA ASP A 27 -29.67 -31.29 12.34
C ASP A 27 -30.25 -30.10 11.57
N ASP A 28 -29.41 -29.13 11.19
CA ASP A 28 -29.68 -28.24 10.06
C ASP A 28 -28.34 -27.95 9.37
N GLU A 29 -28.12 -28.68 8.28
CA GLU A 29 -27.13 -28.36 7.25
C GLU A 29 -27.46 -26.98 6.67
N ASN A 30 -26.63 -25.96 6.95
CA ASN A 30 -26.70 -24.71 6.21
C ASN A 30 -25.56 -24.61 5.21
N ASN A 31 -25.91 -25.07 4.01
CA ASN A 31 -25.22 -24.95 2.76
C ASN A 31 -25.16 -23.48 2.33
N ASN A 32 -23.99 -22.83 2.48
CA ASN A 32 -23.70 -21.59 1.77
C ASN A 32 -22.62 -21.89 0.72
N ASN A 33 -23.09 -22.44 -0.40
CA ASN A 33 -22.51 -22.20 -1.70
C ASN A 33 -22.76 -20.72 -2.06
N ASP A 34 -21.71 -19.96 -2.35
CA ASP A 34 -21.70 -18.64 -2.97
C ASP A 34 -20.21 -18.28 -3.15
N GLU A 35 -19.60 -18.12 -4.32
CA GLU A 35 -20.06 -17.97 -5.70
C GLU A 35 -18.98 -18.58 -6.61
N ASP A 36 -19.34 -19.63 -7.37
CA ASP A 36 -18.58 -20.03 -8.55
C ASP A 36 -18.78 -18.93 -9.60
N ASP A 37 -17.71 -18.21 -9.89
CA ASP A 37 -17.63 -17.19 -10.95
C ASP A 37 -17.52 -17.89 -12.33
N GLU A 38 -18.49 -18.76 -12.64
CA GLU A 38 -18.71 -19.37 -13.96
C GLU A 38 -19.87 -18.66 -14.65
N ASP A 39 -19.61 -17.46 -15.19
CA ASP A 39 -20.42 -16.90 -16.28
C ASP A 39 -19.57 -16.89 -17.56
N ASP A 40 -19.42 -18.07 -18.15
CA ASP A 40 -18.99 -18.25 -19.54
C ASP A 40 -20.20 -18.74 -20.34
N ASN A 41 -21.22 -17.89 -20.43
CA ASN A 41 -22.25 -18.02 -21.45
C ASN A 41 -21.65 -17.61 -22.80
N GLU A 42 -20.97 -18.55 -23.45
CA GLU A 42 -20.53 -18.46 -24.84
C GLU A 42 -21.74 -18.29 -25.76
N ASN A 43 -22.18 -17.04 -25.94
CA ASN A 43 -23.03 -16.69 -27.07
C ASN A 43 -22.13 -16.52 -28.30
N VAL A 44 -21.79 -17.65 -28.91
CA VAL A 44 -21.09 -17.72 -30.20
C VAL A 44 -22.01 -17.15 -31.28
N ASN A 45 -21.97 -15.83 -31.46
CA ASN A 45 -22.30 -15.23 -32.74
C ASN A 45 -21.01 -15.23 -33.56
N ASP A 46 -20.90 -16.22 -34.44
CA ASP A 46 -20.01 -16.23 -35.59
C ASP A 46 -20.27 -14.96 -36.42
N ASP A 47 -19.40 -13.95 -36.29
CA ASP A 47 -19.20 -12.97 -37.35
C ASP A 47 -17.72 -12.58 -37.45
N ASP A 48 -17.11 -13.24 -38.41
CA ASP A 48 -15.81 -13.04 -39.07
C ASP A 48 -15.27 -11.60 -38.99
N ASN A 49 -14.20 -11.37 -38.22
CA ASN A 49 -13.23 -10.33 -38.55
C ASN A 49 -11.84 -10.60 -37.94
N ASN A 50 -10.90 -10.96 -38.82
CA ASN A 50 -9.47 -11.03 -38.55
C ASN A 50 -8.93 -9.71 -37.98
N GLY A 51 -8.42 -9.77 -36.75
CA GLY A 51 -7.51 -8.79 -36.18
C GLY A 51 -7.05 -9.32 -34.82
N ASP A 52 -5.75 -9.45 -34.62
CA ASP A 52 -5.07 -9.93 -33.39
C ASP A 52 -5.31 -9.02 -32.17
N HIS A 53 -6.54 -8.60 -31.92
CA HIS A 53 -6.88 -7.77 -30.78
C HIS A 53 -7.24 -8.66 -29.61
N LEU A 54 -6.34 -8.74 -28.64
CA LEU A 54 -6.62 -9.33 -27.33
C LEU A 54 -7.93 -8.74 -26.76
N PRO A 55 -8.73 -9.56 -26.04
CA PRO A 55 -9.95 -9.08 -25.38
C PRO A 55 -9.67 -7.84 -24.53
N ASP A 56 -10.63 -6.91 -24.49
CA ASP A 56 -10.45 -5.67 -23.72
C ASP A 56 -10.11 -5.98 -22.25
N GLY A 57 -9.10 -5.29 -21.73
CA GLY A 57 -8.57 -5.51 -20.40
C GLY A 57 -7.55 -6.63 -20.26
N ILE A 58 -7.11 -7.32 -21.32
CA ILE A 58 -5.96 -8.24 -21.24
C ILE A 58 -4.70 -7.55 -21.79
N ILE A 59 -3.60 -7.59 -21.03
CA ILE A 59 -2.32 -6.98 -21.39
C ILE A 59 -1.27 -8.09 -21.39
N GLU A 60 -0.52 -8.24 -22.47
CA GLU A 60 0.60 -9.17 -22.56
C GLU A 60 1.85 -8.58 -21.88
N LEU A 61 2.59 -9.40 -21.14
CA LEU A 61 3.84 -9.01 -20.51
C LEU A 61 4.96 -8.94 -21.56
N GLN A 62 5.77 -7.88 -21.53
CA GLN A 62 6.81 -7.63 -22.54
C GLN A 62 7.88 -8.73 -22.62
N ASN A 63 8.07 -9.50 -21.56
CA ASN A 63 9.04 -10.59 -21.48
C ASN A 63 8.48 -11.95 -21.91
N GLY A 64 7.22 -12.01 -22.35
CA GLY A 64 6.58 -13.26 -22.76
C GLY A 64 6.14 -14.16 -21.60
N ASP A 65 6.13 -13.66 -20.36
CA ASP A 65 5.70 -14.42 -19.17
C ASP A 65 4.16 -14.58 -19.06
N GLY A 66 3.43 -14.29 -20.14
CA GLY A 66 1.98 -14.44 -20.24
C GLY A 66 1.22 -13.11 -20.18
N PHE A 67 0.02 -13.16 -19.63
CA PHE A 67 -0.96 -12.07 -19.71
C PHE A 67 -1.45 -11.63 -18.32
N ILE A 68 -1.73 -10.34 -18.17
CA ILE A 68 -2.39 -9.77 -17.00
C ILE A 68 -3.78 -9.25 -17.40
N LYS A 69 -4.78 -9.54 -16.56
CA LYS A 69 -6.15 -9.00 -16.72
C LYS A 69 -6.31 -7.75 -15.86
N ARG A 70 -6.83 -6.68 -16.47
CA ARG A 70 -7.19 -5.42 -15.82
C ARG A 70 -8.22 -5.71 -14.75
N ARG A 71 -7.94 -5.25 -13.52
CA ARG A 71 -8.81 -5.49 -12.36
C ARG A 71 -10.09 -4.68 -12.48
N LYS A 72 -11.23 -5.31 -12.15
CA LYS A 72 -12.53 -4.63 -12.02
C LYS A 72 -12.66 -3.90 -10.68
N SER A 73 -11.99 -4.39 -9.64
CA SER A 73 -11.98 -3.82 -8.30
C SER A 73 -10.55 -3.52 -7.82
N PRO A 74 -10.34 -2.42 -7.07
CA PRO A 74 -9.04 -2.16 -6.44
C PRO A 74 -8.77 -3.21 -5.35
N LYS A 75 -7.50 -3.61 -5.21
CA LYS A 75 -7.01 -4.41 -4.08
C LYS A 75 -5.84 -3.68 -3.45
N VAL A 76 -5.84 -3.54 -2.13
CA VAL A 76 -4.73 -2.98 -1.37
C VAL A 76 -3.75 -4.10 -1.05
N ILE A 77 -2.46 -3.84 -1.22
CA ILE A 77 -1.40 -4.73 -0.75
C ILE A 77 -0.91 -4.13 0.56
N CYS A 78 -1.15 -4.83 1.67
CA CYS A 78 -0.59 -4.47 2.98
C CYS A 78 0.69 -5.29 3.18
N PHE A 79 1.79 -4.64 3.54
CA PHE A 79 3.10 -5.28 3.69
C PHE A 79 3.91 -4.60 4.80
N CYS A 80 4.47 -5.39 5.70
CA CYS A 80 5.43 -4.92 6.70
C CYS A 80 6.86 -5.17 6.22
N GLY A 81 7.61 -4.09 5.99
CA GLY A 81 8.98 -4.16 5.48
C GLY A 81 10.01 -4.44 6.58
N TYR A 82 9.66 -4.18 7.83
CA TYR A 82 10.55 -4.36 8.96
C TYR A 82 10.56 -5.79 9.48
N ARG A 83 11.70 -6.21 10.03
CA ARG A 83 11.81 -7.49 10.73
C ARG A 83 11.88 -7.24 12.22
N LEU A 84 11.05 -7.95 12.99
CA LEU A 84 11.01 -7.85 14.45
C LEU A 84 12.39 -8.00 15.11
N ALA A 85 13.26 -8.86 14.56
CA ALA A 85 14.60 -9.08 15.09
C ALA A 85 15.60 -7.93 14.84
N GLN A 86 15.36 -7.10 13.83
CA GLN A 86 16.26 -6.02 13.41
C GLN A 86 15.78 -4.65 13.91
N ALA A 87 14.48 -4.40 13.78
CA ALA A 87 13.85 -3.12 14.03
C ALA A 87 12.48 -3.34 14.72
N PRO A 88 12.47 -3.69 16.03
CA PRO A 88 11.23 -4.06 16.71
C PRO A 88 10.25 -2.89 16.85
N LEU A 89 10.75 -1.67 17.07
CA LEU A 89 9.89 -0.49 17.20
C LEU A 89 9.16 -0.20 15.89
N ASP A 90 9.90 -0.12 14.78
CA ASP A 90 9.35 0.12 13.45
C ASP A 90 8.39 -1.00 13.03
N TYR A 91 8.71 -2.25 13.38
CA TYR A 91 7.83 -3.39 13.14
C TYR A 91 6.47 -3.23 13.83
N TYR A 92 6.45 -2.92 15.13
CA TYR A 92 5.17 -2.74 15.83
C TYR A 92 4.41 -1.51 15.36
N GLN A 93 5.12 -0.42 15.07
CA GLN A 93 4.52 0.80 14.53
C GLN A 93 3.82 0.54 13.19
N GLU A 94 4.50 -0.12 12.26
CA GLU A 94 3.96 -0.42 10.93
C GLU A 94 2.75 -1.38 11.02
N LEU A 95 2.80 -2.39 11.88
CA LEU A 95 1.65 -3.27 12.11
C LEU A 95 0.43 -2.54 12.70
N VAL A 96 0.66 -1.61 13.64
CA VAL A 96 -0.42 -0.79 14.20
C VAL A 96 -1.03 0.10 13.11
N MET A 97 -0.17 0.74 12.29
CA MET A 97 -0.61 1.60 11.18
C MET A 97 -1.37 0.83 10.10
N LEU A 98 -0.98 -0.40 9.78
CA LEU A 98 -1.60 -1.19 8.72
C LEU A 98 -2.91 -1.87 9.14
N TYR A 99 -3.01 -2.32 10.39
CA TYR A 99 -4.06 -3.25 10.80
C TYR A 99 -4.96 -2.76 11.93
N LEU A 100 -4.74 -1.56 12.45
CA LEU A 100 -5.69 -0.88 13.33
C LEU A 100 -6.23 0.39 12.68
N PRO A 101 -7.49 0.76 12.98
CA PRO A 101 -8.00 2.05 12.57
C PRO A 101 -7.30 3.16 13.35
N TRP A 102 -6.73 4.13 12.63
CA TRP A 102 -6.19 5.38 13.16
C TRP A 102 -6.78 6.56 12.38
N ARG A 103 -6.80 7.74 13.00
CA ARG A 103 -7.32 8.97 12.39
C ARG A 103 -6.24 10.04 12.27
N ASP A 104 -5.35 10.09 13.24
CA ASP A 104 -4.25 11.04 13.30
C ASP A 104 -2.96 10.27 13.55
N GLU A 105 -2.06 10.26 12.57
CA GLU A 105 -0.80 9.51 12.65
C GLU A 105 0.05 9.97 13.84
N GLU A 106 0.08 11.28 14.13
CA GLU A 106 0.90 11.82 15.21
C GLU A 106 0.42 11.31 16.56
N ILE A 107 -0.89 11.38 16.80
CA ILE A 107 -1.50 11.03 18.08
C ILE A 107 -1.69 9.53 18.25
N ASP A 108 -2.11 8.82 17.20
CA ASP A 108 -2.53 7.42 17.29
C ASP A 108 -1.37 6.43 17.04
N VAL A 109 -0.31 6.86 16.34
CA VAL A 109 0.81 6.00 15.94
C VAL A 109 2.14 6.49 16.50
N LEU A 110 2.54 7.75 16.22
CA LEU A 110 3.89 8.24 16.54
C LEU A 110 4.12 8.53 18.03
N LEU A 111 3.12 9.06 18.74
CA LEU A 111 3.22 9.39 20.16
C LEU A 111 2.85 8.24 21.10
N VAL A 112 2.35 7.12 20.57
CA VAL A 112 1.88 5.97 21.34
C VAL A 112 2.97 4.91 21.44
N ASP A 113 2.99 4.18 22.56
CA ASP A 113 3.75 2.93 22.65
C ASP A 113 3.08 1.86 21.76
N CYS A 114 3.60 1.71 20.54
CA CYS A 114 3.08 0.75 19.55
C CYS A 114 3.26 -0.70 19.99
N GLU A 115 4.28 -1.04 20.78
CA GLU A 115 4.51 -2.42 21.26
C GLU A 115 3.40 -2.83 22.22
N THR A 116 3.07 -1.97 23.18
CA THR A 116 1.97 -2.25 24.12
C THR A 116 0.60 -2.22 23.42
N THR A 117 0.42 -1.31 22.45
CA THR A 117 -0.80 -1.21 21.65
C THR A 117 -0.98 -2.45 20.78
N PHE A 118 0.08 -2.95 20.16
CA PHE A 118 0.08 -4.21 19.44
C PHE A 118 -0.31 -5.36 20.36
N ARG A 119 0.35 -5.54 21.52
CA ARG A 119 0.04 -6.63 22.45
C ARG A 119 -1.42 -6.62 22.91
N ARG A 120 -1.98 -5.44 23.19
CA ARG A 120 -3.38 -5.28 23.60
C ARG A 120 -4.37 -5.65 22.50
N ASN A 121 -4.03 -5.38 21.24
CA ASN A 121 -4.91 -5.60 20.09
C ASN A 121 -4.43 -6.74 19.18
N GLN A 122 -3.57 -7.62 19.68
CA GLN A 122 -2.85 -8.60 18.88
C GLN A 122 -3.79 -9.49 18.07
N GLU A 123 -4.91 -9.91 18.67
CA GLU A 123 -5.88 -10.78 18.03
C GLU A 123 -6.55 -10.09 16.82
N ALA A 124 -6.95 -8.82 16.97
CA ALA A 124 -7.53 -8.03 15.89
C ALA A 124 -6.52 -7.78 14.76
N ILE A 125 -5.28 -7.41 15.12
CA ILE A 125 -4.21 -7.19 14.14
C ILE A 125 -3.93 -8.47 13.33
N LEU A 126 -3.83 -9.63 13.99
CA LEU A 126 -3.58 -10.90 13.31
C LEU A 126 -4.79 -11.40 12.50
N ALA A 127 -6.02 -11.06 12.89
CA ALA A 127 -7.21 -11.34 12.11
C ALA A 127 -7.22 -10.49 10.82
N ASN A 128 -7.05 -9.17 10.95
CA ASN A 128 -6.99 -8.24 9.83
C ASN A 128 -5.81 -8.54 8.89
N HIS A 129 -4.65 -8.90 9.45
CA HIS A 129 -3.51 -9.36 8.67
C HIS A 129 -3.89 -10.56 7.79
N ARG A 130 -4.56 -11.57 8.34
CA ARG A 130 -4.99 -12.74 7.54
C ARG A 130 -6.02 -12.41 6.48
N GLU A 131 -6.87 -11.41 6.71
CA GLU A 131 -7.89 -10.97 5.75
C GLU A 131 -7.26 -10.19 4.58
N PHE A 132 -6.29 -9.32 4.85
CA PHE A 132 -5.72 -8.40 3.86
C PHE A 132 -4.38 -8.85 3.27
N THR A 133 -3.74 -9.88 3.83
CA THR A 133 -2.46 -10.42 3.36
C THR A 133 -2.68 -11.73 2.61
N THR A 134 -2.79 -11.64 1.28
CA THR A 134 -2.89 -12.82 0.39
C THR A 134 -1.56 -13.52 0.15
N PHE A 135 -0.44 -12.80 0.27
CA PHE A 135 0.91 -13.32 0.05
C PHE A 135 1.71 -13.25 1.35
N ASP A 136 2.51 -14.27 1.63
CA ASP A 136 3.40 -14.22 2.78
C ASP A 136 4.43 -13.08 2.66
N ASP A 137 4.72 -12.40 3.78
CA ASP A 137 5.64 -11.26 3.84
C ASP A 137 7.02 -11.61 3.28
N ALA A 138 7.50 -12.84 3.50
CA ALA A 138 8.80 -13.26 2.97
C ALA A 138 8.80 -13.34 1.44
N THR A 139 7.68 -13.75 0.85
CA THR A 139 7.51 -13.80 -0.61
C THR A 139 7.51 -12.39 -1.19
N LEU A 140 6.78 -11.47 -0.56
CA LEU A 140 6.70 -10.08 -1.01
C LEU A 140 8.04 -9.35 -0.83
N MET A 141 8.74 -9.59 0.27
CA MET A 141 10.09 -9.05 0.50
C MET A 141 11.09 -9.55 -0.54
N LYS A 142 11.02 -10.82 -0.93
CA LYS A 142 11.87 -11.37 -2.01
C LYS A 142 11.55 -10.73 -3.36
N ALA A 143 10.26 -10.57 -3.69
CA ALA A 143 9.83 -9.92 -4.92
C ALA A 143 10.28 -8.44 -4.97
N LEU A 144 10.20 -7.73 -3.84
CA LEU A 144 10.68 -6.36 -3.71
C LEU A 144 12.20 -6.26 -3.89
N GLU A 145 12.95 -7.26 -3.46
CA GLU A 145 14.40 -7.29 -3.67
C GLU A 145 14.74 -7.54 -5.14
N MET A 146 14.07 -8.50 -5.78
CA MET A 146 14.23 -8.79 -7.21
C MET A 146 13.90 -7.60 -8.11
N SER A 147 12.91 -6.77 -7.73
CA SER A 147 12.55 -5.60 -8.54
C SER A 147 13.60 -4.48 -8.49
N LYS A 148 14.36 -4.37 -7.39
CA LYS A 148 15.46 -3.40 -7.28
C LYS A 148 16.66 -3.77 -8.14
N GLU A 149 16.90 -5.07 -8.34
CA GLU A 149 17.97 -5.57 -9.19
C GLU A 149 17.71 -5.27 -10.68
N ILE A 150 16.45 -4.99 -11.06
CA ILE A 150 16.05 -4.57 -12.41
C ILE A 150 15.96 -3.04 -12.43
N ASN A 151 17.09 -2.34 -12.35
CA ASN A 151 17.10 -0.89 -12.50
C ASN A 151 17.27 -0.52 -13.99
N PRO A 152 16.22 -0.05 -14.71
CA PRO A 152 16.38 0.39 -16.09
C PRO A 152 17.28 1.63 -16.23
N LEU A 153 17.53 2.38 -15.14
CA LEU A 153 18.44 3.53 -15.14
C LEU A 153 19.92 3.15 -15.29
N ASP A 154 20.33 1.96 -14.81
CA ASP A 154 21.71 1.47 -14.99
C ASP A 154 22.01 1.18 -16.48
N LYS A 155 20.97 1.02 -17.31
CA LYS A 155 21.12 0.89 -18.76
C LYS A 155 21.38 2.23 -19.44
N TYR A 156 20.79 3.32 -18.95
CA TYR A 156 20.94 4.66 -19.54
C TYR A 156 22.27 5.32 -19.16
N GLU A 157 22.81 5.08 -17.95
CA GLU A 157 24.13 5.60 -17.56
C GLU A 157 25.28 4.99 -18.40
N LEU A 158 25.16 3.75 -18.87
CA LEU A 158 26.15 3.14 -19.77
C LEU A 158 26.09 3.70 -21.21
N ASP A 159 24.91 4.02 -21.72
CA ASP A 159 24.74 4.56 -23.07
C ASP A 159 25.18 6.03 -23.15
N GLU A 160 24.97 6.83 -22.10
CA GLU A 160 25.46 8.22 -22.03
C GLU A 160 27.00 8.29 -22.01
N MET A 161 27.67 7.36 -21.33
CA MET A 161 29.14 7.27 -21.34
C MET A 161 29.74 6.90 -22.70
N GLN A 162 28.98 6.24 -23.58
CA GLN A 162 29.42 5.93 -24.95
C GLN A 162 29.12 7.07 -25.94
N ASN A 163 28.24 8.00 -25.58
CA ASN A 163 27.85 9.14 -26.42
C ASN A 163 28.73 10.38 -26.19
N GLU A 164 29.58 10.40 -25.17
CA GLU A 164 30.58 11.46 -24.94
C GLU A 164 31.75 11.45 -25.95
N GLN A 165 31.81 10.49 -26.87
CA GLN A 165 32.72 10.55 -28.02
C GLN A 165 32.11 11.34 -29.19
N TYR A 166 31.34 12.40 -28.90
CA TYR A 166 31.08 13.45 -29.90
C TYR A 166 32.37 14.26 -30.05
N VAL A 167 33.18 13.90 -31.05
CA VAL A 167 34.28 14.76 -31.49
C VAL A 167 33.64 16.05 -31.99
N ASP A 168 33.77 17.12 -31.22
CA ASP A 168 33.33 18.46 -31.61
C ASP A 168 34.19 18.96 -32.78
N VAL A 169 33.79 18.55 -33.99
CA VAL A 169 34.39 18.97 -35.26
C VAL A 169 34.25 20.48 -35.48
N MET A 170 33.35 21.17 -34.77
CA MET A 170 33.03 22.58 -35.00
C MET A 170 33.73 23.50 -33.98
N GLY A 171 34.19 22.99 -32.84
CA GLY A 171 34.91 23.75 -31.81
C GLY A 171 36.34 24.14 -32.21
N GLU A 172 36.99 23.38 -33.11
CA GLU A 172 38.33 23.71 -33.61
C GLU A 172 38.35 24.97 -34.52
N ALA A 173 37.20 25.42 -35.02
CA ALA A 173 37.10 26.62 -35.85
C ALA A 173 36.89 27.92 -35.06
N GLY A 174 36.83 27.87 -33.72
CA GLY A 174 36.85 29.05 -32.84
C GLY A 174 35.68 30.02 -33.00
N ALA A 175 34.49 29.54 -33.37
CA ALA A 175 33.37 30.40 -33.75
C ALA A 175 32.24 30.52 -32.70
N TYR A 176 32.36 29.96 -31.50
CA TYR A 176 31.36 30.12 -30.45
C TYR A 176 31.96 29.94 -29.04
N GLU A 177 31.62 30.86 -28.13
CA GLU A 177 31.84 30.68 -26.70
C GLU A 177 30.73 29.81 -26.11
N HIS A 178 31.11 28.77 -25.38
CA HIS A 178 30.19 27.90 -24.67
C HIS A 178 29.61 28.64 -23.45
N VAL A 179 28.40 29.18 -23.59
CA VAL A 179 27.63 29.72 -22.46
C VAL A 179 26.96 28.58 -21.69
N PRO A 180 27.22 28.42 -20.38
CA PRO A 180 26.61 27.36 -19.58
C PRO A 180 25.09 27.55 -19.50
N TYR A 181 24.37 26.43 -19.50
CA TYR A 181 22.89 26.31 -19.60
C TYR A 181 22.08 26.91 -18.43
N GLN A 182 22.68 27.73 -17.56
CA GLN A 182 22.09 28.13 -16.28
C GLN A 182 21.18 29.38 -16.35
N GLU A 183 20.98 30.00 -17.51
CA GLU A 183 20.23 31.26 -17.64
C GLU A 183 19.00 31.20 -18.58
N MET A 184 18.11 30.22 -18.42
CA MET A 184 16.85 30.18 -19.23
C MET A 184 15.56 29.98 -18.44
N ILE A 185 15.54 30.26 -17.13
CA ILE A 185 14.28 30.33 -16.38
C ILE A 185 14.21 31.67 -15.67
N VAL A 186 13.71 32.67 -16.38
CA VAL A 186 13.26 33.92 -15.76
C VAL A 186 11.84 33.67 -15.26
N HIS A 187 11.66 33.58 -13.95
CA HIS A 187 10.33 33.54 -13.37
C HIS A 187 9.60 34.86 -13.68
N PRO A 188 8.33 34.82 -14.15
CA PRO A 188 7.58 36.04 -14.38
C PRO A 188 7.43 36.83 -13.08
N GLU A 189 7.46 38.15 -13.20
CA GLU A 189 7.26 39.06 -12.08
C GLU A 189 5.87 38.82 -11.48
N ARG A 190 5.81 38.67 -10.15
CA ARG A 190 4.54 38.45 -9.46
C ARG A 190 3.73 39.74 -9.54
N LEU A 191 2.54 39.65 -10.14
CA LEU A 191 1.58 40.75 -10.15
C LEU A 191 1.25 41.16 -8.72
N ASP A 192 1.10 42.46 -8.50
CA ASP A 192 0.60 42.95 -7.22
C ASP A 192 -0.89 42.63 -7.06
N ASN A 193 -1.40 42.80 -5.84
CA ASN A 193 -2.78 42.42 -5.54
C ASN A 193 -3.80 43.29 -6.29
N ASP A 194 -3.44 44.53 -6.64
CA ASP A 194 -4.33 45.44 -7.35
C ASP A 194 -4.40 45.08 -8.84
N GLU A 195 -3.28 44.65 -9.43
CA GLU A 195 -3.20 44.08 -10.78
C GLU A 195 -3.95 42.75 -10.89
N TYR A 196 -3.92 41.92 -9.85
CA TYR A 196 -4.66 40.66 -9.81
C TYR A 196 -6.17 40.88 -9.80
N GLU A 197 -6.65 41.83 -8.98
CA GLU A 197 -8.07 42.19 -8.90
C GLU A 197 -8.58 42.82 -10.21
N ALA A 198 -7.75 43.58 -10.91
CA ALA A 198 -8.10 44.16 -12.22
C ALA A 198 -8.36 43.10 -13.32
N LEU A 199 -7.81 41.88 -13.17
CA LEU A 199 -7.97 40.78 -14.13
C LEU A 199 -9.23 39.93 -13.88
N ILE A 200 -9.88 40.07 -12.71
CA ILE A 200 -10.97 39.19 -12.28
C ILE A 200 -12.36 39.85 -12.44
N VAL A 201 -12.41 41.14 -12.72
CA VAL A 201 -13.67 41.86 -12.92
C VAL A 201 -14.11 41.79 -14.40
N TRP A 202 -15.15 40.97 -14.67
CA TRP A 202 -15.90 40.93 -15.94
C TRP A 202 -17.19 41.76 -15.85
#